data_AF-A0A6A5XRL2-F1
#
_entry.id   AF-A0A6A5XRL2-F1
#
_cell.length_a   1.000
_cell.length_b   1.000
_cell.length_c   1.000
_cell.angle_alpha   90.00
_cell.angle_beta   90.00
_cell.angle_gamma   90.00
#
_symmetry.space_group_name_H-M   'P 1'
#
loop_
_entity.id
_entity.type
_entity.pdbx_description
1 polymer ?
#
loop_
_entity_poly.entity_id
_entity_poly.type
_entity_poly.pdbx_seq_one_letter_code
_entity_poly.pdbx_strand_id
1 'polypeptide(L)'
;MDSDGIKSPRLGKRSRSELEEEERGATPGAKPGLTAADDDDTSSDDDFGPALPSAAPKKKKRKLPYERLYIAALPTANRYFKSLMHRDQLCFTTFTPFTDFLITSSIDGVVKFWKKDFGGIEFVKEFRAHEGEIRSVSVSVDGRSFATAGVDKTVKIFDVVTFDLLAMVELDYVPKALCWVHGRGASLPLLAVSSEENSWIRIYDGRGERQEPIHVLKSVHRTPVSLMAYNNEYDCVVSIDQGGMVEYWQPNGTYEKPESVFSMKSSTNLFEFKKSKCVPSSLTISPTGKQFSTFSFPDRKIRVFDFASGKLYRTYDESIETITQMQQAGTALTKLEDIEFGRRLGVEQDLDNPLIRPRMNVIFDETGNFILYGSMYGVKVLNTLTNRVVKVYGQEEPFRPLHLALYQGQPEKKGVVTVEMAASENPLLQEAEARDAMLSCTGSGKVRFYMFTNDNSVTKSERDVQNEKPRNIASKQKEEAKQAATGTSATIHTTYGDITIRLFPEAAPKAVENFVTHAKNGYYNDIIFHRIIRKFMIQTGDPMGDGTGGESIWGKEFEDEFSTLKHDKPYTVSMANAGPNSNGSQFFITTEKTPWLDNKHTIFGRAIQGLDVVHKIENTKVYKEKPEEDIKIINISVT
;
A
#
# COMPACT_ATOMS: atom_id res chain seq x y z
N MET A 1 69.31 48.78 51.39
CA MET A 1 67.98 49.41 51.38
C MET A 1 66.99 48.26 51.15
N ASP A 2 66.58 47.71 52.29
CA ASP A 2 65.36 46.94 52.64
C ASP A 2 65.05 45.68 51.79
N SER A 3 65.63 44.51 52.09
CA SER A 3 65.25 43.45 53.09
C SER A 3 63.96 42.70 52.72
N ASP A 4 63.84 41.37 52.59
CA ASP A 4 64.69 40.17 52.72
C ASP A 4 63.96 39.05 51.93
N GLY A 5 64.63 38.16 51.18
CA GLY A 5 65.01 36.79 51.61
C GLY A 5 63.83 35.79 51.57
N ILE A 6 63.82 34.69 50.80
CA ILE A 6 64.47 33.38 51.09
C ILE A 6 63.92 32.40 50.01
N LYS A 7 64.71 31.86 49.06
CA LYS A 7 65.49 30.60 49.01
C LYS A 7 64.82 29.27 49.47
N SER A 8 64.77 28.33 48.52
CA SER A 8 64.43 26.89 48.63
C SER A 8 65.26 26.11 49.66
N PRO A 9 64.87 24.85 50.01
CA PRO A 9 65.52 23.70 49.36
C PRO A 9 64.68 22.42 49.23
N ARG A 10 65.33 21.41 48.62
CA ARG A 10 64.87 20.11 48.12
C ARG A 10 64.61 19.02 49.19
N LEU A 11 63.63 18.17 48.87
CA LEU A 11 63.51 16.69 48.97
C LEU A 11 63.85 15.93 50.26
N GLY A 12 62.84 15.24 50.80
CA GLY A 12 62.95 14.08 51.69
C GLY A 12 61.59 13.39 51.92
N LYS A 13 61.52 12.09 51.60
CA LYS A 13 60.33 11.20 51.53
C LYS A 13 59.45 11.13 52.79
N ARG A 14 58.13 10.94 52.61
CA ARG A 14 57.23 10.30 53.59
C ARG A 14 56.29 9.29 52.95
N SER A 15 55.80 8.41 53.82
CA SER A 15 55.45 7.01 53.60
C SER A 15 53.95 6.76 53.42
N ARG A 16 53.68 5.52 53.00
CA ARG A 16 52.43 4.87 52.56
C ARG A 16 51.21 4.90 53.51
N SER A 17 51.17 5.80 54.49
CA SER A 17 50.06 5.96 55.46
C SER A 17 49.33 7.30 55.35
N GLU A 18 49.66 8.14 54.37
CA GLU A 18 49.02 9.45 54.11
C GLU A 18 48.09 9.44 52.87
N LEU A 19 47.75 8.26 52.34
CA LEU A 19 47.02 8.13 51.06
C LEU A 19 45.60 7.53 51.17
N GLU A 20 45.09 7.24 52.36
CA GLU A 20 43.79 6.55 52.51
C GLU A 20 42.69 7.32 53.28
N GLU A 21 42.88 8.59 53.60
CA GLU A 21 41.81 9.41 54.18
C GLU A 21 41.81 10.79 53.54
N GLU A 22 41.02 10.94 52.46
CA GLU A 22 40.16 12.11 52.19
C GLU A 22 39.65 12.09 50.74
N GLU A 23 38.97 10.99 50.40
CA GLU A 23 37.75 11.14 49.61
C GLU A 23 36.76 11.97 50.45
N ARG A 24 36.66 13.28 50.17
CA ARG A 24 35.45 14.09 50.40
C ARG A 24 35.60 15.51 49.83
N GLY A 25 35.04 15.68 48.64
CA GLY A 25 34.23 16.87 48.35
C GLY A 25 34.82 17.98 47.48
N ALA A 26 34.09 18.23 46.38
CA ALA A 26 33.89 19.52 45.72
C ALA A 26 34.89 20.00 44.64
N THR A 27 34.40 19.90 43.39
CA THR A 27 34.55 20.78 42.20
C THR A 27 34.70 22.29 42.50
N PRO A 28 35.09 23.21 41.56
CA PRO A 28 35.04 23.13 40.07
C PRO A 28 36.19 23.85 39.28
N GLY A 29 36.18 23.73 37.95
CA GLY A 29 36.40 24.90 37.06
C GLY A 29 37.63 24.95 36.13
N ALA A 30 37.33 25.28 34.86
CA ALA A 30 38.17 25.86 33.79
C ALA A 30 38.93 24.94 32.80
N LYS A 31 38.48 25.02 31.53
CA LYS A 31 39.14 24.72 30.23
C LYS A 31 40.37 25.66 30.01
N PRO A 32 41.24 25.53 28.96
CA PRO A 32 41.04 24.89 27.63
C PRO A 32 42.25 24.18 26.94
N GLY A 33 42.00 23.55 25.78
CA GLY A 33 43.00 23.17 24.74
C GLY A 33 42.90 21.69 24.31
N LEU A 34 42.33 21.35 23.14
CA LEU A 34 43.01 21.06 21.85
C LEU A 34 44.10 19.97 22.02
N THR A 35 44.00 18.76 21.48
CA THR A 35 43.86 18.36 20.07
C THR A 35 43.47 16.87 19.96
N ALA A 36 42.88 16.51 18.82
CA ALA A 36 42.50 15.16 18.42
C ALA A 36 43.69 14.22 18.22
N ALA A 37 43.48 12.94 18.53
CA ALA A 37 44.09 11.80 17.88
C ALA A 37 43.14 10.59 18.06
N ASP A 38 42.85 9.94 16.93
CA ASP A 38 42.09 8.70 16.80
C ASP A 38 42.74 7.55 17.59
N ASP A 39 41.91 6.64 18.09
CA ASP A 39 42.24 5.21 18.09
C ASP A 39 40.92 4.42 18.04
N ASP A 40 40.67 3.89 16.85
CA ASP A 40 39.72 2.83 16.56
C ASP A 40 40.21 1.53 17.21
N ASP A 41 39.38 0.88 18.02
CA ASP A 41 39.46 -0.57 18.18
C ASP A 41 38.08 -1.16 18.50
N THR A 42 37.42 -1.62 17.44
CA THR A 42 36.21 -2.45 17.50
C THR A 42 36.61 -3.92 17.54
N SER A 43 36.63 -4.51 18.74
CA SER A 43 36.59 -5.95 18.92
C SER A 43 35.18 -6.36 19.37
N SER A 44 34.59 -7.23 18.55
CA SER A 44 33.34 -7.95 18.74
C SER A 44 33.71 -9.32 19.30
N ASP A 45 33.25 -9.66 20.49
CA ASP A 45 33.06 -11.04 20.96
C ASP A 45 32.20 -11.00 22.23
N ASP A 46 30.90 -11.28 22.11
CA ASP A 46 30.07 -11.69 23.26
C ASP A 46 29.81 -13.19 23.11
N ASP A 47 30.74 -13.94 23.72
CA ASP A 47 30.79 -15.40 23.82
C ASP A 47 29.79 -15.91 24.88
N PHE A 48 29.17 -17.05 24.60
CA PHE A 48 28.16 -17.69 25.45
C PHE A 48 28.84 -18.44 26.62
N GLY A 49 28.65 -17.98 27.85
CA GLY A 49 29.02 -18.72 29.07
C GLY A 49 28.66 -17.96 30.37
N PRO A 50 28.45 -18.62 31.52
CA PRO A 50 28.00 -17.96 32.74
C PRO A 50 29.14 -17.14 33.35
N ALA A 51 29.12 -15.83 33.14
CA ALA A 51 30.13 -14.91 33.67
C ALA A 51 29.85 -14.52 35.14
N LEU A 52 30.87 -14.69 35.99
CA LEU A 52 30.96 -14.11 37.34
C LEU A 52 30.92 -12.56 37.29
N PRO A 53 30.52 -11.88 38.38
CA PRO A 53 30.26 -10.44 38.35
C PRO A 53 31.56 -9.65 38.23
N SER A 54 31.92 -9.27 37.00
CA SER A 54 33.03 -8.36 36.72
C SER A 54 32.61 -6.92 36.96
N ALA A 55 33.35 -6.24 37.84
CA ALA A 55 33.28 -4.82 38.14
C ALA A 55 33.85 -3.95 37.00
N ALA A 56 33.31 -4.09 35.79
CA ALA A 56 33.59 -3.15 34.72
C ALA A 56 32.86 -1.82 34.99
N PRO A 57 33.51 -0.65 34.82
CA PRO A 57 32.83 0.63 34.98
C PRO A 57 31.71 0.73 33.95
N LYS A 58 30.47 0.92 34.42
CA LYS A 58 29.29 1.07 33.54
C LYS A 58 29.59 2.19 32.54
N LYS A 59 29.78 1.84 31.25
CA LYS A 59 29.96 2.81 30.15
C LYS A 59 28.92 3.92 30.30
N LYS A 60 29.36 5.20 30.33
CA LYS A 60 28.45 6.34 30.45
C LYS A 60 27.38 6.23 29.37
N LYS A 61 26.12 6.09 29.78
CA LYS A 61 24.99 5.97 28.85
C LYS A 61 24.97 7.23 27.97
N ARG A 62 25.05 7.05 26.65
CA ARG A 62 24.87 8.14 25.69
C ARG A 62 23.50 8.77 25.94
N LYS A 63 23.44 10.08 26.09
CA LYS A 63 22.21 10.84 26.29
C LYS A 63 22.07 11.81 25.14
N LEU A 64 20.89 11.83 24.51
CA LEU A 64 20.60 12.79 23.47
C LEU A 64 20.40 14.17 24.13
N PRO A 65 21.17 15.21 23.74
CA PRO A 65 20.91 16.57 24.20
C PRO A 65 19.49 17.01 23.81
N TYR A 66 18.81 17.74 24.69
CA TYR A 66 17.46 18.28 24.45
C TYR A 66 16.39 17.24 24.05
N GLU A 67 16.57 15.96 24.39
CA GLU A 67 15.63 14.88 24.06
C GLU A 67 14.17 15.20 24.41
N ARG A 68 13.92 15.84 25.56
CA ARG A 68 12.58 16.24 25.99
C ARG A 68 11.91 17.21 25.00
N LEU A 69 12.68 18.14 24.42
CA LEU A 69 12.18 19.10 23.45
C LEU A 69 11.78 18.40 22.14
N TYR A 70 12.60 17.44 21.70
CA TYR A 70 12.29 16.67 20.50
C TYR A 70 11.07 15.77 20.69
N ILE A 71 10.87 15.21 21.89
CA ILE A 71 9.66 14.46 22.23
C ILE A 71 8.42 15.36 22.26
N ALA A 72 8.55 16.58 22.80
CA ALA A 72 7.46 17.55 22.82
C ALA A 72 7.05 18.03 21.41
N ALA A 73 7.93 17.87 20.41
CA ALA A 73 7.63 18.15 19.00
C ALA A 73 6.87 17.01 18.29
N LEU A 74 6.60 15.88 18.97
CA LEU A 74 5.81 14.77 18.44
C LEU A 74 4.37 14.84 18.97
N PRO A 75 3.38 14.22 18.29
CA PRO A 75 1.99 14.22 18.75
C PRO A 75 1.88 13.74 20.18
N THR A 76 1.14 14.45 21.03
CA THR A 76 1.05 14.14 22.46
C THR A 76 0.13 12.94 22.73
N ALA A 77 -0.96 12.79 21.98
CA ALA A 77 -1.92 11.71 22.16
C ALA A 77 -1.36 10.33 21.81
N ASN A 78 -1.52 9.34 22.69
CA ASN A 78 -1.15 7.95 22.39
C ASN A 78 -2.23 7.23 21.56
N ARG A 79 -3.48 7.69 21.64
CA ARG A 79 -4.61 7.18 20.87
C ARG A 79 -4.82 8.06 19.64
N TYR A 80 -5.38 7.51 18.57
CA TYR A 80 -5.74 8.35 17.43
C TYR A 80 -6.88 9.27 17.84
N PHE A 81 -6.82 10.51 17.36
CA PHE A 81 -7.82 11.56 17.53
C PHE A 81 -9.02 11.29 16.61
N LYS A 82 -8.75 11.02 15.33
CA LYS A 82 -9.78 10.81 14.31
C LYS A 82 -9.31 9.81 13.26
N SER A 83 -10.27 9.06 12.69
CA SER A 83 -10.07 8.18 11.55
C SER A 83 -11.03 8.56 10.42
N LEU A 84 -10.56 8.46 9.19
CA LEU A 84 -11.31 8.81 7.98
C LEU A 84 -11.23 7.68 6.97
N MET A 85 -12.35 7.42 6.31
CA MET A 85 -12.57 6.30 5.41
C MET A 85 -12.29 6.65 3.95
N HIS A 86 -11.84 5.65 3.21
CA HIS A 86 -11.82 5.62 1.76
C HIS A 86 -12.84 4.59 1.26
N ARG A 87 -13.03 4.51 -0.06
CA ARG A 87 -13.84 3.46 -0.69
C ARG A 87 -13.12 2.12 -0.70
N ASP A 88 -11.80 2.13 -0.82
CA ASP A 88 -10.96 0.93 -0.81
C ASP A 88 -9.74 1.09 0.13
N GLN A 89 -8.99 0.02 0.35
CA GLN A 89 -7.84 0.03 1.24
C GLN A 89 -6.79 1.04 0.74
N LEU A 90 -6.22 1.78 1.69
CA LEU A 90 -5.18 2.76 1.42
C LEU A 90 -3.81 2.10 1.26
N CYS A 91 -3.02 2.60 0.31
CA CYS A 91 -1.65 2.17 0.08
C CYS A 91 -0.64 3.16 0.68
N PHE A 92 -0.81 4.47 0.43
CA PHE A 92 0.15 5.50 0.83
C PHE A 92 -0.51 6.66 1.57
N THR A 93 0.24 7.25 2.49
CA THR A 93 -0.08 8.49 3.19
C THR A 93 1.21 9.30 3.27
N THR A 94 1.19 10.54 2.77
CA THR A 94 2.40 11.38 2.67
C THR A 94 2.06 12.83 2.97
N PHE A 95 2.84 13.46 3.85
CA PHE A 95 2.83 14.90 4.02
C PHE A 95 3.77 15.55 3.01
N THR A 96 3.31 16.66 2.44
CA THR A 96 4.10 17.48 1.53
C THR A 96 4.94 18.47 2.33
N PRO A 97 6.25 18.59 2.05
CA PRO A 97 7.10 19.53 2.76
C PRO A 97 6.74 20.97 2.38
N PHE A 98 6.72 21.89 3.34
CA PHE A 98 6.47 23.34 3.16
C PHE A 98 5.07 23.78 2.70
N THR A 99 4.22 22.87 2.23
CA THR A 99 2.89 23.20 1.69
C THR A 99 1.75 22.74 2.59
N ASP A 100 2.03 22.04 3.68
CA ASP A 100 1.07 21.64 4.72
C ASP A 100 -0.12 20.83 4.16
N PHE A 101 0.08 20.03 3.11
CA PHE A 101 -0.92 19.09 2.60
C PHE A 101 -0.59 17.65 2.98
N LEU A 102 -1.61 16.93 3.42
CA LEU A 102 -1.60 15.48 3.48
C LEU A 102 -2.20 14.92 2.20
N ILE A 103 -1.51 13.96 1.57
CA ILE A 103 -2.00 13.26 0.39
C ILE A 103 -2.18 11.79 0.76
N THR A 104 -3.37 11.26 0.50
CA THR A 104 -3.68 9.85 0.69
C THR A 104 -3.98 9.17 -0.64
N SER A 105 -3.52 7.94 -0.79
CA SER A 105 -3.70 7.14 -2.01
C SER A 105 -4.27 5.77 -1.67
N SER A 106 -5.19 5.28 -2.50
CA SER A 106 -5.83 3.96 -2.35
C SER A 106 -5.59 3.03 -3.54
N ILE A 107 -5.81 1.75 -3.29
CA ILE A 107 -5.56 0.66 -4.27
C ILE A 107 -6.51 0.73 -5.47
N ASP A 108 -7.65 1.41 -5.34
CA ASP A 108 -8.59 1.65 -6.44
C ASP A 108 -8.17 2.79 -7.37
N GLY A 109 -6.98 3.37 -7.17
CA GLY A 109 -6.43 4.43 -8.02
C GLY A 109 -6.85 5.83 -7.62
N VAL A 110 -7.49 6.00 -6.45
CA VAL A 110 -7.94 7.30 -5.95
C VAL A 110 -6.85 8.00 -5.14
N VAL A 111 -6.67 9.29 -5.38
CA VAL A 111 -5.78 10.19 -4.65
C VAL A 111 -6.63 11.31 -4.04
N LYS A 112 -6.43 11.60 -2.76
CA LYS A 112 -7.11 12.68 -2.06
C LYS A 112 -6.13 13.65 -1.44
N PHE A 113 -6.45 14.93 -1.58
CA PHE A 113 -5.72 16.04 -0.99
C PHE A 113 -6.48 16.53 0.24
N TRP A 114 -5.75 16.65 1.34
CA TRP A 114 -6.24 17.17 2.60
C TRP A 114 -5.36 18.33 3.02
N LYS A 115 -5.95 19.47 3.31
CA LYS A 115 -5.24 20.62 3.85
C LYS A 115 -5.05 20.40 5.35
N LYS A 116 -3.84 20.58 5.85
CA LYS A 116 -3.58 20.62 7.28
C LYS A 116 -4.00 21.99 7.80
N ASP A 117 -4.90 22.00 8.77
CA ASP A 117 -5.25 23.17 9.56
C ASP A 117 -4.93 22.88 11.04
N PHE A 118 -4.99 23.89 11.91
CA PHE A 118 -4.60 23.71 13.31
C PHE A 118 -5.39 22.57 13.98
N GLY A 119 -4.68 21.57 14.51
CA GLY A 119 -5.27 20.43 15.21
C GLY A 119 -6.01 19.40 14.33
N GLY A 120 -6.20 19.64 13.03
CA GLY A 120 -7.01 18.78 12.15
C GLY A 120 -6.62 18.81 10.68
N ILE A 121 -7.44 18.18 9.84
CA ILE A 121 -7.32 18.25 8.38
C ILE A 121 -8.69 18.51 7.75
N GLU A 122 -8.68 19.22 6.63
CA GLU A 122 -9.85 19.50 5.81
C GLU A 122 -9.72 18.82 4.44
N PHE A 123 -10.81 18.24 3.96
CA PHE A 123 -10.84 17.65 2.63
C PHE A 123 -10.86 18.75 1.57
N VAL A 124 -9.96 18.66 0.59
CA VAL A 124 -9.86 19.65 -0.50
C VAL A 124 -10.39 19.08 -1.80
N LYS A 125 -9.78 18.00 -2.30
CA LYS A 125 -10.06 17.48 -3.65
C LYS A 125 -9.77 16.00 -3.74
N GLU A 126 -10.56 15.31 -4.56
CA GLU A 126 -10.39 13.89 -4.92
C GLU A 126 -10.09 13.77 -6.41
N PHE A 127 -9.17 12.87 -6.75
CA PHE A 127 -8.84 12.48 -8.12
C PHE A 127 -8.92 10.98 -8.28
N ARG A 128 -9.62 10.52 -9.31
CA ARG A 128 -9.46 9.15 -9.82
C ARG A 128 -8.23 9.13 -10.74
N ALA A 129 -7.07 8.98 -10.12
CA ALA A 129 -5.79 9.05 -10.80
C ALA A 129 -5.56 7.83 -11.68
N HIS A 130 -5.81 6.61 -11.22
CA HIS A 130 -5.47 5.42 -12.01
C HIS A 130 -6.66 4.47 -12.16
N GLU A 131 -6.63 3.65 -13.22
CA GLU A 131 -7.58 2.54 -13.42
C GLU A 131 -7.07 1.25 -12.76
N GLY A 132 -6.61 1.34 -11.51
CA GLY A 132 -6.03 0.23 -10.78
C GLY A 132 -5.12 0.69 -9.65
N GLU A 133 -4.33 -0.26 -9.13
CA GLU A 133 -3.44 -0.01 -7.99
C GLU A 133 -2.36 1.03 -8.31
N ILE A 134 -2.20 1.98 -7.40
CA ILE A 134 -1.06 2.89 -7.36
C ILE A 134 0.12 2.10 -6.79
N ARG A 135 1.18 1.92 -7.59
CA ARG A 135 2.37 1.15 -7.22
C ARG A 135 3.39 1.96 -6.43
N SER A 136 3.51 3.24 -6.74
CA SER A 136 4.48 4.13 -6.10
C SER A 136 4.01 5.57 -6.17
N VAL A 137 4.40 6.35 -5.17
CA VAL A 137 4.14 7.79 -5.07
C VAL A 137 5.41 8.50 -4.66
N SER A 138 5.60 9.73 -5.13
CA SER A 138 6.69 10.59 -4.67
C SER A 138 6.23 12.04 -4.62
N VAL A 139 6.68 12.74 -3.58
CA VAL A 139 6.59 14.19 -3.48
C VAL A 139 7.96 14.79 -3.82
N SER A 140 7.93 15.93 -4.48
CA SER A 140 9.11 16.76 -4.78
C SER A 140 9.72 17.36 -3.51
N VAL A 141 11.02 17.67 -3.51
CA VAL A 141 11.72 18.19 -2.33
C VAL A 141 11.22 19.58 -1.89
N ASP A 142 10.65 20.34 -2.81
CA ASP A 142 10.00 21.63 -2.55
C ASP A 142 8.50 21.49 -2.19
N GLY A 143 7.94 20.29 -2.30
CA GLY A 143 6.58 19.95 -1.91
C GLY A 143 5.48 20.49 -2.81
N ARG A 144 5.85 21.03 -3.99
CA ARG A 144 4.91 21.64 -4.94
C ARG A 144 4.35 20.62 -5.93
N SER A 145 5.14 19.62 -6.29
CA SER A 145 4.74 18.57 -7.22
C SER A 145 4.59 17.23 -6.51
N PHE A 146 3.53 16.52 -6.86
CA PHE A 146 3.27 15.15 -6.42
C PHE A 146 3.09 14.27 -7.65
N ALA A 147 3.63 13.05 -7.63
CA ALA A 147 3.50 12.14 -8.75
C ALA A 147 3.11 10.73 -8.30
N THR A 148 2.25 10.10 -9.09
CA THR A 148 1.75 8.74 -8.86
C THR A 148 2.00 7.86 -10.07
N ALA A 149 2.36 6.61 -9.82
CA ALA A 149 2.56 5.58 -10.84
C ALA A 149 1.54 4.45 -10.66
N GLY A 150 0.81 4.13 -11.72
CA GLY A 150 -0.24 3.12 -11.70
C GLY A 150 0.12 1.83 -12.45
N VAL A 151 -0.65 0.76 -12.19
CA VAL A 151 -0.61 -0.48 -12.99
C VAL A 151 -1.07 -0.26 -14.43
N ASP A 152 -1.83 0.81 -14.68
CA ASP A 152 -2.30 1.24 -16.00
C ASP A 152 -1.20 1.79 -16.93
N LYS A 153 0.09 1.65 -16.54
CA LYS A 153 1.25 2.15 -17.29
C LYS A 153 1.26 3.66 -17.48
N THR A 154 0.58 4.40 -16.60
CA THR A 154 0.64 5.86 -16.62
C THR A 154 1.33 6.40 -15.37
N VAL A 155 1.96 7.55 -15.53
CA VAL A 155 2.43 8.39 -14.44
C VAL A 155 1.65 9.68 -14.48
N LYS A 156 1.04 10.06 -13.36
CA LYS A 156 0.28 11.30 -13.24
C LYS A 156 1.00 12.26 -12.31
N ILE A 157 1.12 13.50 -12.76
CA ILE A 157 1.83 14.57 -12.06
C ILE A 157 0.80 15.62 -11.66
N PHE A 158 0.80 15.97 -10.39
CA PHE A 158 -0.11 16.90 -9.75
C PHE A 158 0.65 18.11 -9.22
N ASP A 159 0.04 19.27 -9.33
CA ASP A 159 0.41 20.45 -8.56
C ASP A 159 -0.33 20.42 -7.23
N VAL A 160 0.43 20.36 -6.16
CA VAL A 160 -0.07 20.30 -4.79
C VAL A 160 -0.73 21.62 -4.38
N VAL A 161 -0.25 22.77 -4.90
CA VAL A 161 -0.71 24.09 -4.46
C VAL A 161 -2.01 24.49 -5.15
N THR A 162 -2.12 24.22 -6.44
CA THR A 162 -3.34 24.51 -7.23
C THR A 162 -4.35 23.36 -7.20
N PHE A 163 -3.93 22.19 -6.70
CA PHE A 163 -4.70 20.94 -6.69
C PHE A 163 -5.09 20.49 -8.09
N ASP A 164 -4.23 20.64 -9.08
CA ASP A 164 -4.53 20.30 -10.46
C ASP A 164 -3.65 19.16 -10.97
N LEU A 165 -4.22 18.35 -11.87
CA LEU A 165 -3.46 17.37 -12.63
C LEU A 165 -2.71 18.13 -13.72
N LEU A 166 -1.39 18.27 -13.57
CA LEU A 166 -0.53 18.98 -14.51
C LEU A 166 -0.33 18.19 -15.79
N ALA A 167 0.02 16.91 -15.65
CA ALA A 167 0.38 16.07 -16.78
C ALA A 167 0.11 14.59 -16.53
N MET A 168 -0.09 13.89 -17.64
CA MET A 168 -0.11 12.43 -17.71
C MET A 168 1.00 12.01 -18.66
N VAL A 169 1.88 11.12 -18.18
CA VAL A 169 2.93 10.49 -18.98
C VAL A 169 2.55 9.04 -19.23
N GLU A 170 2.39 8.68 -20.50
CA GLU A 170 2.09 7.30 -20.91
C GLU A 170 3.38 6.50 -21.07
N LEU A 171 3.42 5.31 -20.47
CA LEU A 171 4.58 4.41 -20.49
C LEU A 171 4.26 3.15 -21.30
N ASP A 172 5.27 2.62 -21.98
CA ASP A 172 5.23 1.32 -22.67
C ASP A 172 5.37 0.13 -21.70
N TYR A 173 5.72 0.37 -20.43
CA TYR A 173 5.95 -0.64 -19.39
C TYR A 173 5.19 -0.32 -18.10
N VAL A 174 5.04 -1.32 -17.22
CA VAL A 174 4.45 -1.13 -15.89
C VAL A 174 5.49 -0.52 -14.95
N PRO A 175 5.26 0.69 -14.40
CA PRO A 175 6.19 1.34 -13.50
C PRO A 175 6.20 0.66 -12.12
N LYS A 176 7.38 0.59 -11.48
CA LYS A 176 7.55 -0.01 -10.15
C LYS A 176 7.84 1.02 -9.06
N ALA A 177 8.86 1.84 -9.25
CA ALA A 177 9.27 2.89 -8.33
C ALA A 177 9.33 4.23 -9.04
N LEU A 178 8.96 5.28 -8.31
CA LEU A 178 8.93 6.64 -8.79
C LEU A 178 9.64 7.55 -7.77
N CYS A 179 10.48 8.47 -8.25
CA CYS A 179 11.25 9.36 -7.40
C CYS A 179 11.51 10.70 -8.10
N TRP A 180 11.22 11.80 -7.41
CA TRP A 180 11.65 13.14 -7.82
C TRP A 180 13.14 13.30 -7.56
N VAL A 181 13.91 13.66 -8.60
CA VAL A 181 15.39 13.66 -8.56
C VAL A 181 15.97 15.05 -8.84
N HIS A 182 15.36 16.08 -8.24
CA HIS A 182 15.83 17.45 -8.37
C HIS A 182 15.85 18.16 -7.02
N GLY A 183 16.78 19.09 -6.89
CA GLY A 183 16.85 19.97 -5.74
C GLY A 183 15.80 21.08 -5.74
N ARG A 184 15.74 21.83 -4.65
CA ARG A 184 14.81 22.97 -4.51
C ARG A 184 15.13 24.07 -5.53
N GLY A 185 14.09 24.57 -6.19
CA GLY A 185 14.22 25.66 -7.15
C GLY A 185 14.91 25.26 -8.47
N ALA A 186 15.03 23.96 -8.74
CA ALA A 186 15.51 23.47 -10.03
C ALA A 186 14.65 24.03 -11.17
N SER A 187 15.31 24.53 -12.22
CA SER A 187 14.61 25.06 -13.39
C SER A 187 13.87 23.94 -14.12
N LEU A 188 14.51 22.78 -14.29
CA LEU A 188 13.90 21.59 -14.86
C LEU A 188 13.68 20.54 -13.76
N PRO A 189 12.44 20.29 -13.32
CA PRO A 189 12.16 19.22 -12.38
C PRO A 189 12.34 17.88 -13.10
N LEU A 190 13.08 16.95 -12.51
CA LEU A 190 13.36 15.65 -13.10
C LEU A 190 12.64 14.55 -12.32
N LEU A 191 12.08 13.59 -13.05
CA LEU A 191 11.34 12.46 -12.49
C LEU A 191 11.94 11.13 -12.95
N ALA A 192 12.46 10.34 -12.01
CA ALA A 192 12.98 9.01 -12.27
C ALA A 192 11.88 7.95 -12.10
N VAL A 193 11.73 7.07 -13.09
CA VAL A 193 10.74 6.00 -13.10
C VAL A 193 11.42 4.67 -13.44
N SER A 194 11.25 3.67 -12.57
CA SER A 194 11.75 2.32 -12.82
C SER A 194 10.67 1.40 -13.41
N SER A 195 11.11 0.35 -14.10
CA SER A 195 10.24 -0.67 -14.67
C SER A 195 10.12 -1.87 -13.73
N GLU A 196 8.97 -2.56 -13.75
CA GLU A 196 8.78 -3.81 -13.01
C GLU A 196 9.55 -4.99 -13.64
N GLU A 197 9.71 -5.00 -14.96
CA GLU A 197 10.30 -6.12 -15.70
C GLU A 197 11.79 -5.90 -16.01
N ASN A 198 12.19 -4.65 -16.22
CA ASN A 198 13.51 -4.28 -16.72
C ASN A 198 14.34 -3.58 -15.64
N SER A 199 15.67 -3.71 -15.72
CA SER A 199 16.61 -3.09 -14.76
C SER A 199 16.88 -1.60 -14.97
N TRP A 200 16.39 -1.04 -16.07
CA TRP A 200 16.61 0.36 -16.40
C TRP A 200 15.82 1.34 -15.52
N ILE A 201 16.37 2.53 -15.37
CA ILE A 201 15.69 3.70 -14.81
C ILE A 201 15.58 4.73 -15.93
N ARG A 202 14.36 5.21 -16.20
CA ARG A 202 14.12 6.27 -17.18
C ARG A 202 13.88 7.59 -16.47
N ILE A 203 14.50 8.66 -16.96
CA ILE A 203 14.36 10.02 -16.43
C ILE A 203 13.45 10.80 -17.36
N TYR A 204 12.36 11.32 -16.83
CA TYR A 204 11.37 12.11 -17.54
C TYR A 204 11.44 13.58 -17.09
N ASP A 205 10.89 14.44 -17.94
CA ASP A 205 10.59 15.82 -17.56
C ASP A 205 9.42 15.84 -16.57
N GLY A 206 9.70 16.36 -15.38
CA GLY A 206 8.76 16.50 -14.29
C GLY A 206 7.64 17.51 -14.54
N ARG A 207 7.74 18.35 -15.58
CA ARG A 207 6.62 19.19 -16.03
C ARG A 207 5.62 18.41 -16.88
N GLY A 208 6.05 17.26 -17.42
CA GLY A 208 5.26 16.44 -18.33
C GLY A 208 5.04 17.07 -19.71
N GLU A 209 5.81 18.10 -20.08
CA GLU A 209 5.79 18.68 -21.43
C GLU A 209 6.28 17.67 -22.48
N ARG A 210 7.18 16.77 -22.07
CA ARG A 210 7.75 15.71 -22.90
C ARG A 210 7.32 14.32 -22.45
N GLN A 211 6.73 13.56 -23.37
CA GLN A 211 6.30 12.17 -23.14
C GLN A 211 7.48 11.17 -23.21
N GLU A 212 8.50 11.49 -23.99
CA GLU A 212 9.69 10.66 -24.11
C GLU A 212 10.66 10.87 -22.93
N PRO A 213 11.38 9.82 -22.50
CA PRO A 213 12.42 9.96 -21.49
C PRO A 213 13.57 10.84 -22.01
N ILE A 214 14.05 11.74 -21.15
CA ILE A 214 15.25 12.55 -21.38
C ILE A 214 16.49 11.66 -21.43
N HIS A 215 16.57 10.70 -20.49
CA HIS A 215 17.70 9.79 -20.38
C HIS A 215 17.27 8.42 -19.86
N VAL A 216 18.08 7.40 -20.17
CA VAL A 216 17.81 6.00 -19.84
C VAL A 216 19.04 5.34 -19.25
N LEU A 217 19.00 5.09 -17.95
CA LEU A 217 20.05 4.44 -17.17
C LEU A 217 19.92 2.93 -17.28
N LYS A 218 20.72 2.28 -18.14
CA LYS A 218 20.68 0.82 -18.36
C LYS A 218 21.65 0.03 -17.49
N SER A 219 22.71 0.67 -17.00
CA SER A 219 23.87 0.00 -16.38
C SER A 219 23.91 0.06 -14.85
N VAL A 220 23.04 0.85 -14.21
CA VAL A 220 23.06 1.03 -12.75
C VAL A 220 22.74 -0.29 -12.04
N HIS A 221 21.69 -0.98 -12.50
CA HIS A 221 21.25 -2.24 -11.91
C HIS A 221 21.19 -3.37 -12.93
N ARG A 222 21.32 -4.60 -12.45
CA ARG A 222 21.14 -5.83 -13.25
C ARG A 222 19.75 -6.43 -13.10
N THR A 223 19.06 -6.13 -12.01
CA THR A 223 17.69 -6.58 -11.76
C THR A 223 16.74 -5.38 -11.66
N PRO A 224 15.41 -5.57 -11.77
CA PRO A 224 14.46 -4.47 -11.72
C PRO A 224 14.55 -3.67 -10.43
N VAL A 225 14.46 -2.35 -10.54
CA VAL A 225 14.61 -1.42 -9.41
C VAL A 225 13.28 -1.29 -8.66
N SER A 226 13.28 -1.64 -7.38
CA SER A 226 12.09 -1.67 -6.52
C SER A 226 11.87 -0.37 -5.75
N LEU A 227 12.94 0.34 -5.37
CA LEU A 227 12.87 1.55 -4.54
C LEU A 227 13.89 2.59 -5.00
N MET A 228 13.53 3.86 -4.86
CA MET A 228 14.39 4.99 -5.13
C MET A 228 14.09 6.13 -4.15
N ALA A 229 15.11 6.83 -3.68
CA ALA A 229 14.97 8.03 -2.88
C ALA A 229 16.08 9.03 -3.19
N TYR A 230 15.75 10.31 -3.30
CA TYR A 230 16.70 11.38 -3.62
C TYR A 230 17.13 12.15 -2.38
N ASN A 231 18.44 12.38 -2.26
CA ASN A 231 19.05 13.18 -1.22
C ASN A 231 19.48 14.53 -1.78
N ASN A 232 18.80 15.59 -1.35
CA ASN A 232 19.09 16.96 -1.77
C ASN A 232 20.43 17.50 -1.24
N GLU A 233 20.94 17.00 -0.09
CA GLU A 233 22.20 17.51 0.48
C GLU A 233 23.43 17.08 -0.34
N TYR A 234 23.38 15.87 -0.91
CA TYR A 234 24.48 15.28 -1.68
C TYR A 234 24.21 15.22 -3.19
N ASP A 235 23.08 15.77 -3.65
CA ASP A 235 22.56 15.62 -5.01
C ASP A 235 22.62 14.17 -5.53
N CYS A 236 22.18 13.23 -4.70
CA CYS A 236 22.40 11.80 -4.91
C CYS A 236 21.12 11.00 -4.74
N VAL A 237 20.84 10.11 -5.68
CA VAL A 237 19.76 9.14 -5.60
C VAL A 237 20.31 7.82 -5.10
N VAL A 238 19.60 7.24 -4.13
CA VAL A 238 19.81 5.86 -3.68
C VAL A 238 18.74 5.00 -4.35
N SER A 239 19.16 4.00 -5.09
CA SER A 239 18.27 3.03 -5.75
C SER A 239 18.55 1.62 -5.27
N ILE A 240 17.49 0.82 -5.10
CA ILE A 240 17.57 -0.55 -4.62
C ILE A 240 16.88 -1.47 -5.62
N ASP A 241 17.54 -2.56 -5.98
CA ASP A 241 16.97 -3.57 -6.87
C ASP A 241 16.25 -4.71 -6.13
N GLN A 242 15.49 -5.51 -6.87
CA GLN A 242 14.82 -6.70 -6.35
C GLN A 242 15.79 -7.78 -5.86
N GLY A 243 17.08 -7.70 -6.21
CA GLY A 243 18.15 -8.55 -5.71
C GLY A 243 18.77 -8.07 -4.38
N GLY A 244 18.32 -6.94 -3.84
CA GLY A 244 18.87 -6.33 -2.63
C GLY A 244 20.18 -5.56 -2.83
N MET A 245 20.53 -5.19 -4.07
CA MET A 245 21.68 -4.35 -4.37
C MET A 245 21.30 -2.88 -4.22
N VAL A 246 22.09 -2.14 -3.44
CA VAL A 246 21.94 -0.69 -3.26
C VAL A 246 22.97 0.04 -4.10
N GLU A 247 22.55 0.98 -4.94
CA GLU A 247 23.41 1.79 -5.79
C GLU A 247 23.17 3.29 -5.57
N TYR A 248 24.23 4.07 -5.79
CA TYR A 248 24.25 5.52 -5.65
C TYR A 248 24.54 6.13 -7.02
N TRP A 249 23.75 7.12 -7.42
CA TRP A 249 23.93 7.82 -8.69
C TRP A 249 23.38 9.24 -8.58
N GLN A 250 23.96 10.19 -9.30
CA GLN A 250 23.51 11.58 -9.34
C GLN A 250 22.61 11.83 -10.55
N PRO A 251 21.54 12.65 -10.45
CA PRO A 251 20.67 12.95 -11.59
C PRO A 251 21.28 13.96 -12.57
N ASN A 252 22.27 14.73 -12.15
CA ASN A 252 22.90 15.78 -12.94
C ASN A 252 24.31 15.35 -13.42
N GLY A 253 24.61 15.50 -14.71
CA GLY A 253 25.95 15.20 -15.24
C GLY A 253 26.10 13.76 -15.75
N THR A 254 27.08 13.01 -15.23
CA THR A 254 27.49 11.69 -15.75
C THR A 254 26.63 10.51 -15.28
N TYR A 255 25.69 10.73 -14.36
CA TYR A 255 24.90 9.68 -13.70
C TYR A 255 25.71 8.66 -12.87
N GLU A 256 26.94 9.02 -12.51
CA GLU A 256 27.76 8.25 -11.58
C GLU A 256 27.52 8.70 -10.13
N LYS A 257 28.10 8.00 -9.16
CA LYS A 257 28.02 8.44 -7.77
C LYS A 257 28.76 9.77 -7.59
N PRO A 258 28.29 10.67 -6.71
CA PRO A 258 29.04 11.88 -6.38
C PRO A 258 30.40 11.56 -5.73
N GLU A 259 31.36 12.47 -5.84
CA GLU A 259 32.65 12.35 -5.14
C GLU A 259 32.53 12.58 -3.62
N SER A 260 31.45 13.23 -3.17
CA SER A 260 31.20 13.53 -1.76
C SER A 260 30.81 12.31 -0.92
N VAL A 261 30.42 11.21 -1.56
CA VAL A 261 30.10 9.94 -0.88
C VAL A 261 31.30 9.00 -0.94
N PHE A 262 31.23 7.88 -0.21
CA PHE A 262 32.28 6.86 -0.10
C PHE A 262 33.03 6.60 -1.42
N SER A 263 34.35 6.44 -1.32
CA SER A 263 35.23 6.24 -2.48
C SER A 263 35.07 4.84 -3.07
N MET A 264 35.19 3.81 -2.24
CA MET A 264 35.06 2.40 -2.64
C MET A 264 33.81 1.77 -2.05
N LYS A 265 33.05 1.04 -2.87
CA LYS A 265 31.85 0.33 -2.39
C LYS A 265 32.19 -0.81 -1.42
N SER A 266 33.37 -1.40 -1.52
CA SER A 266 33.85 -2.47 -0.63
C SER A 266 34.04 -2.03 0.82
N SER A 267 34.25 -0.73 1.09
CA SER A 267 34.36 -0.20 2.46
C SER A 267 33.01 0.09 3.11
N THR A 268 31.90 -0.17 2.40
CA THR A 268 30.53 0.09 2.86
C THR A 268 29.83 -1.19 3.32
N ASN A 269 28.68 -1.04 3.97
CA ASN A 269 27.81 -2.16 4.32
C ASN A 269 26.62 -2.30 3.35
N LEU A 270 26.69 -1.72 2.15
CA LEU A 270 25.59 -1.73 1.19
C LEU A 270 25.29 -3.14 0.61
N PHE A 271 26.21 -4.09 0.76
CA PHE A 271 26.03 -5.49 0.36
C PHE A 271 25.30 -6.35 1.42
N GLU A 272 24.96 -5.79 2.57
CA GLU A 272 24.36 -6.51 3.69
C GLU A 272 23.07 -7.23 3.28
N PHE A 273 22.19 -6.59 2.50
CA PHE A 273 20.93 -7.19 2.08
C PHE A 273 21.14 -8.43 1.20
N LYS A 274 22.08 -8.36 0.25
CA LYS A 274 22.43 -9.49 -0.60
C LYS A 274 23.08 -10.63 0.20
N LYS A 275 23.91 -10.30 1.19
CA LYS A 275 24.51 -11.27 2.12
C LYS A 275 23.43 -11.97 2.97
N SER A 276 22.44 -11.22 3.45
CA SER A 276 21.31 -11.72 4.22
C SER A 276 20.17 -12.30 3.38
N LYS A 277 20.27 -12.26 2.04
CA LYS A 277 19.22 -12.67 1.09
C LYS A 277 17.86 -12.01 1.37
N CYS A 278 17.89 -10.72 1.72
CA CYS A 278 16.69 -9.93 1.97
C CYS A 278 16.59 -8.76 0.99
N VAL A 279 15.38 -8.26 0.81
CA VAL A 279 15.06 -7.15 -0.09
C VAL A 279 14.34 -6.06 0.71
N PRO A 280 14.85 -4.82 0.69
CA PRO A 280 14.15 -3.67 1.26
C PRO A 280 12.78 -3.44 0.61
N SER A 281 11.76 -3.22 1.43
CA SER A 281 10.42 -2.80 1.01
C SER A 281 10.16 -1.31 1.17
N SER A 282 10.99 -0.62 1.97
CA SER A 282 10.98 0.84 2.09
C SER A 282 12.38 1.42 2.14
N LEU A 283 12.48 2.66 1.67
CA LEU A 283 13.70 3.46 1.69
C LEU A 283 13.28 4.90 1.99
N THR A 284 13.76 5.44 3.10
CA THR A 284 13.49 6.82 3.51
C THR A 284 14.79 7.50 3.90
N ILE A 285 15.01 8.70 3.36
CA ILE A 285 16.16 9.53 3.72
C ILE A 285 15.74 10.44 4.87
N SER A 286 16.62 10.61 5.85
CA SER A 286 16.39 11.54 6.96
C SER A 286 16.24 12.98 6.43
N PRO A 287 15.40 13.82 7.04
CA PRO A 287 15.27 15.23 6.64
C PRO A 287 16.59 16.01 6.69
N THR A 288 17.54 15.54 7.51
CA THR A 288 18.89 16.10 7.59
C THR A 288 19.82 15.71 6.45
N GLY A 289 19.46 14.72 5.63
CA GLY A 289 20.30 14.19 4.53
C GLY A 289 21.42 13.23 4.97
N LYS A 290 21.74 13.15 6.26
CA LYS A 290 22.91 12.40 6.75
C LYS A 290 22.71 10.90 6.87
N GLN A 291 21.48 10.45 7.06
CA GLN A 291 21.15 9.03 7.23
C GLN A 291 20.00 8.63 6.33
N PHE A 292 19.90 7.33 6.06
CA PHE A 292 18.71 6.72 5.46
C PHE A 292 18.37 5.41 6.18
N SER A 293 17.07 5.09 6.20
CA SER A 293 16.54 3.87 6.82
C SER A 293 15.87 2.98 5.78
N THR A 294 15.97 1.68 6.01
CA THR A 294 15.29 0.66 5.22
C THR A 294 14.60 -0.34 6.12
N PHE A 295 13.48 -0.89 5.66
CA PHE A 295 12.86 -2.08 6.24
C PHE A 295 12.86 -3.20 5.23
N SER A 296 13.34 -4.39 5.60
CA SER A 296 13.56 -5.49 4.65
C SER A 296 12.81 -6.77 4.99
N PHE A 297 12.60 -7.59 3.96
CA PHE A 297 11.96 -8.91 4.03
C PHE A 297 12.85 -9.97 3.38
N PRO A 298 12.83 -11.23 3.85
CA PRO A 298 11.95 -11.79 4.89
C PRO A 298 12.48 -11.60 6.33
N ASP A 299 13.64 -10.97 6.51
CA ASP A 299 14.29 -10.84 7.83
C ASP A 299 13.58 -9.88 8.80
N ARG A 300 12.72 -8.98 8.30
CA ARG A 300 11.95 -7.99 9.10
C ARG A 300 12.84 -7.13 9.98
N LYS A 301 13.99 -6.71 9.42
CA LYS A 301 14.95 -5.85 10.10
C LYS A 301 14.87 -4.43 9.59
N ILE A 302 14.93 -3.47 10.51
CA ILE A 302 15.12 -2.07 10.19
C ILE A 302 16.61 -1.78 10.26
N ARG A 303 17.18 -1.28 9.17
CA ARG A 303 18.59 -0.89 9.11
C ARG A 303 18.68 0.60 8.85
N VAL A 304 19.53 1.27 9.62
CA VAL A 304 19.85 2.69 9.45
C VAL A 304 21.30 2.78 9.01
N PHE A 305 21.54 3.48 7.92
CA PHE A 305 22.86 3.68 7.33
C PHE A 305 23.24 5.15 7.39
N ASP A 306 24.53 5.40 7.56
CA ASP A 306 25.10 6.71 7.29
C ASP A 306 25.23 6.91 5.77
N PHE A 307 24.74 8.04 5.27
CA PHE A 307 24.61 8.28 3.84
C PHE A 307 25.97 8.49 3.17
N ALA A 308 26.84 9.32 3.77
CA ALA A 308 28.13 9.65 3.19
C ALA A 308 29.08 8.44 3.19
N SER A 309 29.17 7.71 4.30
CA SER A 309 30.06 6.55 4.41
C SER A 309 29.47 5.25 3.86
N GLY A 310 28.15 5.14 3.71
CA GLY A 310 27.47 3.89 3.34
C GLY A 310 27.61 2.79 4.40
N LYS A 311 28.08 3.13 5.61
CA LYS A 311 28.26 2.17 6.71
C LYS A 311 26.95 1.99 7.46
N LEU A 312 26.76 0.77 7.97
CA LEU A 312 25.62 0.43 8.79
C LEU A 312 25.76 1.10 10.16
N TYR A 313 24.84 1.99 10.50
CA TYR A 313 24.82 2.70 11.78
C TYR A 313 24.15 1.83 12.85
N ARG A 314 22.94 1.32 12.58
CA ARG A 314 22.14 0.51 13.51
C ARG A 314 21.26 -0.50 12.78
N THR A 315 20.97 -1.60 13.48
CA THR A 315 19.99 -2.62 13.06
C THR A 315 19.02 -2.88 14.20
N TYR A 316 17.73 -2.93 13.90
CA TYR A 316 16.66 -3.29 14.81
C TYR A 316 15.93 -4.51 14.28
N ASP A 317 15.75 -5.51 15.14
CA ASP A 317 15.13 -6.78 14.78
C ASP A 317 13.66 -6.77 15.20
N GLU A 318 12.75 -6.80 14.22
CA GLU A 318 11.30 -6.95 14.42
C GLU A 318 10.81 -8.26 13.79
N SER A 319 11.68 -9.27 13.74
CA SER A 319 11.30 -10.62 13.32
C SER A 319 10.27 -11.24 14.26
N ILE A 320 9.42 -12.09 13.69
CA ILE A 320 8.40 -12.84 14.42
C ILE A 320 9.04 -13.69 15.53
N GLU A 321 10.21 -14.27 15.27
CA GLU A 321 10.97 -15.04 16.24
C GLU A 321 11.37 -14.20 17.44
N THR A 322 11.99 -13.03 17.20
CA THR A 322 12.40 -12.10 18.27
C THR A 322 11.20 -11.64 19.09
N ILE A 323 10.09 -11.27 18.44
CA ILE A 323 8.87 -10.84 19.11
C ILE A 323 8.30 -11.95 20.00
N THR A 324 8.30 -13.19 19.51
CA THR A 324 7.80 -14.36 20.26
C THR A 324 8.69 -14.66 21.47
N GLN A 325 10.01 -14.61 21.30
CA GLN A 325 10.96 -14.79 22.41
C GLN A 325 10.83 -13.71 23.47
N MET A 326 10.68 -12.44 23.07
CA MET A 326 10.48 -11.31 24.00
C MET A 326 9.17 -11.45 24.80
N GLN A 327 8.10 -11.92 24.15
CA GLN A 327 6.82 -12.17 24.82
C GLN A 327 6.94 -13.30 25.85
N GLN A 328 7.62 -14.41 25.51
CA GLN A 328 7.84 -15.55 26.42
C GLN A 328 8.77 -15.20 27.58
N ALA A 329 9.84 -14.44 27.32
CA ALA A 329 10.80 -14.01 28.32
C ALA A 329 10.27 -12.88 29.24
N GLY A 330 9.12 -12.30 28.92
CA GLY A 330 8.55 -11.15 29.65
C GLY A 330 9.37 -9.87 29.48
N THR A 331 10.26 -9.80 28.49
CA THR A 331 11.07 -8.63 28.15
C THR A 331 10.44 -7.76 27.06
N ALA A 332 9.30 -8.20 26.51
CA ALA A 332 8.49 -7.43 25.60
C ALA A 332 8.11 -6.06 26.19
N LEU A 333 7.97 -5.05 25.31
CA LEU A 333 7.56 -3.70 25.70
C LEU A 333 6.23 -3.70 26.47
N THR A 334 5.32 -4.58 26.08
CA THR A 334 4.03 -4.76 26.73
C THR A 334 3.64 -6.22 26.62
N LYS A 335 3.32 -6.84 27.76
CA LYS A 335 2.85 -8.22 27.78
C LYS A 335 1.40 -8.25 27.32
N LEU A 336 1.17 -8.83 26.15
CA LEU A 336 -0.17 -9.04 25.60
C LEU A 336 -0.78 -10.34 26.16
N GLU A 337 -2.11 -10.42 26.20
CA GLU A 337 -2.80 -11.68 26.46
C GLU A 337 -2.58 -12.66 25.30
N ASP A 338 -2.51 -13.96 25.57
CA ASP A 338 -2.14 -14.97 24.57
C ASP A 338 -3.08 -14.98 23.35
N ILE A 339 -4.38 -14.75 23.56
CA ILE A 339 -5.39 -14.68 22.48
C ILE A 339 -5.14 -13.45 21.59
N GLU A 340 -4.87 -12.30 22.20
CA GLU A 340 -4.58 -11.07 21.46
C GLU A 340 -3.24 -11.18 20.73
N PHE A 341 -2.22 -11.71 21.40
CA PHE A 341 -0.90 -11.97 20.84
C PHE A 341 -1.02 -12.87 19.60
N GLY A 342 -1.72 -13.99 19.69
CA GLY A 342 -1.95 -14.90 18.57
C GLY A 342 -2.65 -14.22 17.39
N ARG A 343 -3.67 -13.38 17.65
CA ARG A 343 -4.35 -12.61 16.58
C ARG A 343 -3.39 -11.63 15.89
N ARG A 344 -2.64 -10.85 16.65
CA ARG A 344 -1.68 -9.88 16.11
C ARG A 344 -0.52 -10.58 15.37
N LEU A 345 -0.11 -11.77 15.83
CA LEU A 345 0.90 -12.60 15.18
C LEU A 345 0.44 -13.10 13.80
N GLY A 346 -0.83 -13.50 13.67
CA GLY A 346 -1.42 -13.86 12.38
C GLY A 346 -1.37 -12.69 11.39
N VAL A 347 -1.70 -11.48 11.85
CA VAL A 347 -1.57 -10.27 11.02
C VAL A 347 -0.12 -10.03 10.60
N GLU A 348 0.85 -10.23 11.50
CA GLU A 348 2.27 -10.11 11.15
C GLU A 348 2.65 -11.11 10.06
N GLN A 349 2.21 -12.36 10.11
CA GLN A 349 2.47 -13.36 9.06
C GLN A 349 1.91 -12.94 7.70
N ASP A 350 0.72 -12.36 7.67
CA ASP A 350 0.09 -11.86 6.43
C ASP A 350 0.90 -10.72 5.76
N LEU A 351 1.70 -9.97 6.52
CA LEU A 351 2.54 -8.89 5.97
C LEU A 351 3.65 -9.37 5.03
N ASP A 352 3.98 -10.67 5.06
CA ASP A 352 4.93 -11.25 4.10
C ASP A 352 4.37 -11.33 2.68
N ASN A 353 3.08 -11.05 2.47
CA ASN A 353 2.50 -10.99 1.13
C ASN A 353 3.18 -9.89 0.27
N PRO A 354 3.74 -10.20 -0.91
CA PRO A 354 4.39 -9.23 -1.80
C PRO A 354 3.54 -8.00 -2.16
N LEU A 355 2.21 -8.11 -2.13
CA LEU A 355 1.30 -6.99 -2.39
C LEU A 355 1.23 -5.98 -1.23
N ILE A 356 1.51 -6.43 0.01
CA ILE A 356 1.42 -5.61 1.21
C ILE A 356 2.79 -5.00 1.57
N ARG A 357 3.90 -5.70 1.26
CA ARG A 357 5.27 -5.24 1.56
C ARG A 357 5.56 -3.78 1.19
N PRO A 358 5.19 -3.28 0.00
CA PRO A 358 5.49 -1.89 -0.41
C PRO A 358 4.67 -0.83 0.34
N ARG A 359 3.64 -1.23 1.09
CA ARG A 359 2.75 -0.33 1.84
C ARG A 359 3.27 -0.02 3.24
N MET A 360 4.42 -0.57 3.62
CA MET A 360 5.08 -0.29 4.90
C MET A 360 6.24 0.66 4.69
N ASN A 361 6.44 1.57 5.64
CA ASN A 361 7.61 2.44 5.64
C ASN A 361 8.18 2.64 7.05
N VAL A 362 9.40 3.20 7.07
CA VAL A 362 10.05 3.74 8.26
C VAL A 362 10.30 5.20 7.97
N ILE A 363 9.90 6.09 8.87
CA ILE A 363 10.08 7.54 8.71
C ILE A 363 10.98 8.08 9.82
N PHE A 364 11.56 9.25 9.56
CA PHE A 364 12.33 9.99 10.56
C PHE A 364 11.50 11.16 11.11
N ASP A 365 11.85 11.61 12.30
CA ASP A 365 11.48 12.95 12.74
C ASP A 365 12.31 14.03 12.02
N GLU A 366 11.89 15.29 12.12
CA GLU A 366 12.60 16.44 11.54
C GLU A 366 14.08 16.50 11.95
N THR A 367 14.42 16.03 13.16
CA THR A 367 15.80 16.09 13.66
C THR A 367 16.67 14.93 13.17
N GLY A 368 16.06 13.85 12.66
CA GLY A 368 16.76 12.63 12.26
C GLY A 368 17.25 11.75 13.43
N ASN A 369 16.92 12.08 14.68
CA ASN A 369 17.33 11.31 15.85
C ASN A 369 16.36 10.19 16.21
N PHE A 370 15.10 10.32 15.78
CA PHE A 370 14.06 9.33 16.00
C PHE A 370 13.65 8.68 14.68
N ILE A 371 13.44 7.38 14.74
CA ILE A 371 12.74 6.64 13.69
C ILE A 371 11.36 6.24 14.19
N LEU A 372 10.38 6.32 13.30
CA LEU A 372 9.02 5.88 13.55
C LEU A 372 8.67 4.78 12.55
N TYR A 373 8.10 3.70 13.06
CA TYR A 373 7.70 2.56 12.23
C TYR A 373 6.53 1.81 12.86
N GLY A 374 5.70 1.20 12.01
CA GLY A 374 4.61 0.34 12.47
C GLY A 374 5.17 -0.98 13.00
N SER A 375 4.67 -1.41 14.15
CA SER A 375 5.00 -2.68 14.81
C SER A 375 3.72 -3.39 15.27
N MET A 376 3.88 -4.62 15.77
CA MET A 376 2.81 -5.39 16.42
C MET A 376 2.12 -4.60 17.56
N TYR A 377 2.87 -3.73 18.26
CA TYR A 377 2.39 -2.93 19.38
C TYR A 377 1.84 -1.56 18.97
N GLY A 378 1.73 -1.25 17.67
CA GLY A 378 1.41 0.08 17.17
C GLY A 378 2.66 0.79 16.61
N VAL A 379 2.63 2.12 16.51
CA VAL A 379 3.76 2.88 15.95
C VAL A 379 4.80 3.13 17.03
N LYS A 380 5.99 2.52 16.91
CA LYS A 380 7.11 2.74 17.82
C LYS A 380 7.88 3.98 17.41
N VAL A 381 8.21 4.84 18.38
CA VAL A 381 9.17 5.94 18.24
C VAL A 381 10.45 5.52 18.94
N LEU A 382 11.51 5.29 18.15
CA LEU A 382 12.78 4.77 18.65
C LEU A 382 13.90 5.80 18.47
N ASN A 383 14.65 6.04 19.55
CA ASN A 383 15.83 6.89 19.55
C ASN A 383 17.03 6.12 19.01
N THR A 384 17.59 6.58 17.89
CA THR A 384 18.71 5.91 17.21
C THR A 384 20.05 6.07 17.92
N LEU A 385 20.17 7.08 18.80
CA LEU A 385 21.37 7.31 19.61
C LEU A 385 21.37 6.46 20.89
N THR A 386 20.23 6.40 21.59
CA THR A 386 20.11 5.71 22.88
C THR A 386 19.59 4.27 22.78
N ASN A 387 19.08 3.87 21.61
CA ASN A 387 18.45 2.57 21.33
C ASN A 387 17.26 2.26 22.24
N ARG A 388 16.47 3.28 22.58
CA ARG A 388 15.29 3.15 23.43
C ARG A 388 14.04 3.54 22.67
N VAL A 389 12.97 2.78 22.90
CA VAL A 389 11.62 3.19 22.51
C VAL A 389 11.19 4.28 23.49
N VAL A 390 10.91 5.46 22.94
CA VAL A 390 10.56 6.66 23.70
C VAL A 390 9.05 6.80 23.83
N LYS A 391 8.32 6.42 22.78
CA LYS A 391 6.86 6.53 22.71
C LYS A 391 6.27 5.44 21.82
N VAL A 392 5.04 5.04 22.10
CA VAL A 392 4.27 4.14 21.23
C VAL A 392 2.87 4.68 21.03
N TYR A 393 2.48 4.84 19.77
CA TYR A 393 1.13 5.26 19.37
C TYR A 393 0.27 4.06 19.01
N GLY A 394 -1.01 4.10 19.37
CA GLY A 394 -2.00 3.09 19.00
C GLY A 394 -1.80 1.74 19.71
N GLN A 395 -1.14 1.73 20.87
CA GLN A 395 -0.84 0.50 21.61
C GLN A 395 -2.08 -0.33 21.95
N GLU A 396 -3.13 0.36 22.38
CA GLU A 396 -4.43 -0.22 22.74
C GLU A 396 -5.34 -0.42 21.53
N GLU A 397 -4.91 -0.02 20.33
CA GLU A 397 -5.73 -0.10 19.13
C GLU A 397 -5.52 -1.44 18.41
N PRO A 398 -6.60 -2.07 17.90
CA PRO A 398 -6.54 -3.45 17.39
C PRO A 398 -6.04 -3.55 15.95
N PHE A 399 -5.41 -2.50 15.40
CA PHE A 399 -4.95 -2.48 14.01
C PHE A 399 -3.42 -2.40 13.92
N ARG A 400 -2.87 -2.97 12.86
CA ARG A 400 -1.44 -2.91 12.54
C ARG A 400 -1.14 -1.71 11.63
N PRO A 401 -0.42 -0.66 12.09
CA PRO A 401 -0.07 0.49 11.25
C PRO A 401 0.89 0.07 10.13
N LEU A 402 0.74 0.57 8.89
CA LEU A 402 1.61 0.21 7.76
C LEU A 402 2.41 1.40 7.22
N HIS A 403 1.75 2.32 6.53
CA HIS A 403 2.38 3.51 5.97
C HIS A 403 2.18 4.69 6.91
N LEU A 404 3.25 5.39 7.23
CA LEU A 404 3.29 6.50 8.18
C LEU A 404 3.65 7.81 7.47
N ALA A 405 3.10 8.91 7.94
CA ALA A 405 3.52 10.27 7.59
C ALA A 405 3.46 11.16 8.83
N LEU A 406 4.53 11.93 9.07
CA LEU A 406 4.65 12.82 10.22
C LEU A 406 4.70 14.27 9.74
N TYR A 407 3.93 15.10 10.42
CA TYR A 407 3.92 16.55 10.31
C TYR A 407 4.31 17.13 11.68
N GLN A 408 5.33 18.00 11.73
CA GLN A 408 5.81 18.64 12.96
C GLN A 408 5.76 20.16 12.79
N GLY A 409 4.57 20.68 12.54
CA GLY A 409 4.31 22.08 12.20
C GLY A 409 4.93 23.10 13.15
N GLN A 410 4.96 24.35 12.70
CA GLN A 410 5.46 25.45 13.53
C GLN A 410 4.47 25.75 14.68
N PRO A 411 4.96 26.20 15.85
CA PRO A 411 4.10 26.73 16.91
C PRO A 411 3.30 27.94 16.41
N GLU A 412 2.16 28.24 17.04
CA GLU A 412 1.41 29.46 16.71
C GLU A 412 2.29 30.71 16.88
N LYS A 413 2.16 31.68 15.97
CA LYS A 413 3.00 32.89 15.98
C LYS A 413 2.87 33.61 17.33
N LYS A 414 4.02 33.84 17.96
CA LYS A 414 4.14 34.62 19.20
C LYS A 414 3.42 35.97 19.09
N GLY A 415 2.43 36.21 19.95
CA GLY A 415 2.23 37.55 20.49
C GLY A 415 3.47 37.97 21.30
N VAL A 416 3.69 39.27 21.55
CA VAL A 416 4.85 39.73 22.34
C VAL A 416 4.83 39.06 23.72
N VAL A 417 5.74 38.10 23.94
CA VAL A 417 5.90 37.41 25.22
C VAL A 417 6.93 38.17 26.04
N THR A 418 6.54 38.69 27.19
CA THR A 418 7.48 39.32 28.14
C THR A 418 8.34 38.26 28.82
N VAL A 419 9.53 38.64 29.28
CA VAL A 419 10.46 37.71 29.96
C VAL A 419 9.82 37.09 31.22
N GLU A 420 8.95 37.84 31.90
CA GLU A 420 8.18 37.39 33.06
C GLU A 420 7.09 36.37 32.68
N MET A 421 6.41 36.57 31.54
CA MET A 421 5.42 35.62 31.02
C MET A 421 6.08 34.30 30.60
N ALA A 422 7.24 34.35 29.93
CA ALA A 422 7.99 33.15 29.55
C ALA A 422 8.57 32.37 30.74
N ALA A 423 8.83 33.05 31.87
CA ALA A 423 9.30 32.43 33.11
C ALA A 423 8.16 31.82 33.95
N SER A 424 6.90 32.15 33.64
CA SER A 424 5.73 31.61 34.33
C SER A 424 5.29 30.27 33.71
N GLU A 425 4.95 29.27 34.53
CA GLU A 425 4.37 27.99 34.09
C GLU A 425 2.89 28.15 33.69
N ASN A 426 2.60 29.09 32.80
CA ASN A 426 1.24 29.36 32.35
C ASN A 426 0.82 28.32 31.29
N PRO A 427 -0.25 27.52 31.52
CA PRO A 427 -0.70 26.49 30.58
C PRO A 427 -1.04 27.02 29.18
N LEU A 428 -1.56 28.25 29.07
CA LEU A 428 -1.92 28.87 27.78
C LEU A 428 -0.67 29.23 26.95
N LEU A 429 0.44 29.59 27.61
CA LEU A 429 1.71 29.84 26.95
C LEU A 429 2.37 28.54 26.51
N GLN A 430 2.26 27.48 27.31
CA GLN A 430 2.73 26.14 26.94
C GLN A 430 1.96 25.56 25.75
N GLU A 431 0.65 25.81 25.68
CA GLU A 431 -0.19 25.42 24.54
C GLU A 431 0.16 26.22 23.28
N ALA A 432 0.42 27.53 23.40
CA ALA A 432 0.90 28.35 22.28
C ALA A 432 2.33 28.00 21.82
N GLU A 433 3.18 27.51 22.72
CA GLU A 433 4.53 27.00 22.40
C GLU A 433 4.51 25.56 21.86
N ALA A 434 3.41 24.81 22.06
CA ALA A 434 3.28 23.46 21.56
C ALA A 434 3.19 23.47 20.03
N ARG A 435 4.01 22.63 19.41
CA ARG A 435 3.96 22.42 17.95
C ARG A 435 2.70 21.64 17.60
N ASP A 436 2.00 22.07 16.55
CA ASP A 436 0.89 21.31 15.97
C ASP A 436 1.44 20.09 15.20
N ALA A 437 1.74 19.04 15.96
CA ALA A 437 2.27 17.80 15.44
C ALA A 437 1.13 16.82 15.13
N MET A 438 1.23 16.18 13.96
CA MET A 438 0.28 15.18 13.50
C MET A 438 1.00 13.97 12.89
N LEU A 439 0.65 12.78 13.35
CA LEU A 439 1.07 11.52 12.74
C LEU A 439 -0.15 10.88 12.06
N SER A 440 -0.04 10.63 10.76
CA SER A 440 -1.03 9.90 9.97
C SER A 440 -0.52 8.49 9.69
N CYS A 441 -1.38 7.48 9.80
CA CYS A 441 -1.04 6.12 9.41
C CYS A 441 -2.18 5.34 8.73
N THR A 442 -1.82 4.43 7.84
CA THR A 442 -2.73 3.41 7.28
C THR A 442 -2.73 2.15 8.13
N GLY A 443 -3.79 1.33 8.06
CA GLY A 443 -3.90 0.08 8.81
C GLY A 443 -3.99 -1.16 7.90
N SER A 444 -3.39 -2.28 8.33
CA SER A 444 -3.52 -3.56 7.63
C SER A 444 -4.98 -4.03 7.55
N GLY A 445 -5.47 -4.26 6.33
CA GLY A 445 -6.85 -4.68 6.06
C GLY A 445 -7.91 -3.63 6.41
N LYS A 446 -7.52 -2.36 6.61
CA LYS A 446 -8.44 -1.28 6.96
C LYS A 446 -8.64 -0.31 5.80
N VAL A 447 -9.90 0.05 5.55
CA VAL A 447 -10.33 1.01 4.52
C VAL A 447 -10.32 2.45 5.04
N ARG A 448 -9.38 2.75 5.96
CA ARG A 448 -9.29 4.04 6.64
C ARG A 448 -7.85 4.35 7.04
N PHE A 449 -7.57 5.63 7.22
CA PHE A 449 -6.35 6.12 7.86
C PHE A 449 -6.67 6.75 9.21
N TYR A 450 -5.67 6.77 10.09
CA TYR A 450 -5.78 7.19 11.48
C TYR A 450 -4.83 8.36 11.72
N MET A 451 -5.28 9.34 12.51
CA MET A 451 -4.51 10.55 12.82
C MET A 451 -4.29 10.65 14.33
N PHE A 452 -3.05 10.83 14.74
CA PHE A 452 -2.65 11.14 16.11
C PHE A 452 -2.26 12.61 16.17
N THR A 453 -2.85 13.37 17.08
CA THR A 453 -2.60 14.81 17.27
C THR A 453 -2.19 15.09 18.71
N ASN A 454 -2.15 16.36 19.12
CA ASN A 454 -1.96 16.71 20.52
C ASN A 454 -3.23 16.58 21.37
N ASP A 455 -4.39 16.49 20.72
CA ASP A 455 -5.68 16.47 21.39
C ASP A 455 -6.07 15.04 21.82
N ASN A 456 -6.41 14.90 23.11
CA ASN A 456 -6.87 13.67 23.75
C ASN A 456 -8.35 13.71 24.16
N SER A 457 -9.07 14.80 23.86
CA SER A 457 -10.42 15.06 24.39
C SER A 457 -11.54 14.24 23.73
N VAL A 458 -11.29 13.62 22.58
CA VAL A 458 -12.34 12.99 21.76
C VAL A 458 -12.81 11.64 22.32
N THR A 459 -14.12 11.50 22.47
CA THR A 459 -14.75 10.25 22.93
C THR A 459 -14.70 9.15 21.88
N LYS A 460 -14.62 7.88 22.30
CA LYS A 460 -14.43 6.73 21.39
C LYS A 460 -15.44 6.66 20.24
N SER A 461 -16.67 7.11 20.46
CA SER A 461 -17.75 7.15 19.46
C SER A 461 -17.53 8.18 18.34
N GLU A 462 -16.81 9.25 18.61
CA GLU A 462 -16.65 10.38 17.68
C GLU A 462 -15.36 10.30 16.86
N ARG A 463 -14.40 9.45 17.27
CA ARG A 463 -13.11 9.29 16.60
C ARG A 463 -13.25 8.66 15.21
N ASP A 464 -14.19 7.72 15.06
CA ASP A 464 -14.40 6.98 13.81
C ASP A 464 -15.43 7.68 12.93
N VAL A 465 -14.95 8.49 11.99
CA VAL A 465 -15.83 9.28 11.12
C VAL A 465 -16.16 8.52 9.85
N GLN A 466 -17.46 8.28 9.65
CA GLN A 466 -18.02 7.66 8.44
C GLN A 466 -18.24 8.73 7.36
N ASN A 467 -17.16 9.25 6.77
CA ASN A 467 -17.24 10.19 5.66
C ASN A 467 -17.68 9.52 4.35
N GLU A 468 -17.34 8.25 4.15
CA GLU A 468 -17.62 7.51 2.91
C GLU A 468 -18.06 6.07 3.17
N LYS A 469 -18.76 5.48 2.19
CA LYS A 469 -19.16 4.07 2.22
C LYS A 469 -18.09 3.22 1.53
N PRO A 470 -17.50 2.21 2.20
CA PRO A 470 -16.60 1.26 1.57
C PRO A 470 -17.24 0.57 0.38
N ARG A 471 -16.42 0.20 -0.60
CA ARG A 471 -16.82 -0.65 -1.71
C ARG A 471 -17.13 -2.03 -1.16
N ASN A 472 -18.36 -2.52 -1.37
CA ASN A 472 -18.74 -3.87 -0.97
C ASN A 472 -18.01 -4.90 -1.86
N ILE A 473 -16.86 -5.39 -1.42
CA ILE A 473 -16.13 -6.47 -2.11
C ILE A 473 -17.01 -7.75 -2.19
N ALA A 474 -17.90 -7.93 -1.22
CA ALA A 474 -18.85 -9.05 -1.17
C ALA A 474 -19.90 -9.04 -2.30
N SER A 475 -20.26 -7.86 -2.86
CA SER A 475 -21.16 -7.83 -4.02
C SER A 475 -20.41 -8.23 -5.29
N LYS A 476 -19.13 -7.86 -5.42
CA LYS A 476 -18.29 -8.22 -6.56
C LYS A 476 -17.91 -9.71 -6.56
N GLN A 477 -17.59 -10.28 -5.39
CA GLN A 477 -17.40 -11.74 -5.25
C GLN A 477 -18.71 -12.52 -5.44
N LYS A 478 -19.88 -11.95 -5.08
CA LYS A 478 -21.18 -12.54 -5.45
C LYS A 478 -21.50 -12.41 -6.94
N GLU A 479 -21.07 -11.33 -7.59
CA GLU A 479 -21.21 -11.12 -9.03
C GLU A 479 -20.26 -12.02 -9.83
N GLU A 480 -19.01 -12.17 -9.41
CA GLU A 480 -18.03 -13.09 -9.99
C GLU A 480 -18.37 -14.55 -9.69
N ALA A 481 -18.91 -14.87 -8.50
CA ALA A 481 -19.47 -16.20 -8.21
C ALA A 481 -20.79 -16.47 -8.94
N LYS A 482 -21.60 -15.44 -9.24
CA LYS A 482 -22.75 -15.56 -10.16
C LYS A 482 -22.30 -15.78 -11.61
N GLN A 483 -21.22 -15.15 -12.04
CA GLN A 483 -20.58 -15.40 -13.34
C GLN A 483 -19.94 -16.80 -13.42
N ALA A 484 -19.46 -17.34 -12.30
CA ALA A 484 -19.00 -18.73 -12.23
C ALA A 484 -20.15 -19.75 -12.09
N ALA A 485 -21.36 -19.30 -11.73
CA ALA A 485 -22.57 -20.14 -11.68
C ALA A 485 -23.28 -20.27 -13.04
N THR A 486 -22.96 -19.38 -13.99
CA THR A 486 -23.42 -19.43 -15.38
C THR A 486 -22.55 -20.42 -16.15
N GLY A 487 -23.04 -21.67 -16.24
CA GLY A 487 -22.34 -22.74 -16.97
C GLY A 487 -21.96 -22.31 -18.39
N THR A 488 -20.83 -22.83 -18.86
CA THR A 488 -20.29 -22.45 -20.18
C THR A 488 -20.92 -23.28 -21.31
N SER A 489 -21.49 -24.43 -20.97
CA SER A 489 -22.27 -25.27 -21.88
C SER A 489 -23.41 -25.97 -21.16
N ALA A 490 -24.40 -26.42 -21.93
CA ALA A 490 -25.49 -27.25 -21.42
C ALA A 490 -25.88 -28.32 -22.43
N THR A 491 -26.26 -29.50 -21.95
CA THR A 491 -26.75 -30.61 -22.76
C THR A 491 -28.23 -30.80 -22.46
N ILE A 492 -29.08 -30.59 -23.46
CA ILE A 492 -30.52 -30.79 -23.42
C ILE A 492 -30.78 -32.24 -23.83
N HIS A 493 -31.19 -33.07 -22.88
CA HIS A 493 -31.57 -34.45 -23.14
C HIS A 493 -33.03 -34.46 -23.59
N THR A 494 -33.30 -34.88 -24.83
CA THR A 494 -34.66 -34.96 -25.38
C THR A 494 -35.06 -36.41 -25.63
N THR A 495 -36.35 -36.66 -25.84
CA THR A 495 -36.84 -38.00 -26.25
C THR A 495 -36.25 -38.49 -27.58
N TYR A 496 -35.70 -37.58 -28.39
CA TYR A 496 -35.13 -37.88 -29.71
C TYR A 496 -33.60 -37.97 -29.72
N GLY A 497 -32.94 -37.63 -28.61
CA GLY A 497 -31.48 -37.59 -28.46
C GLY A 497 -31.00 -36.32 -27.74
N ASP A 498 -29.68 -36.19 -27.62
CA ASP A 498 -29.06 -35.10 -26.87
C ASP A 498 -28.66 -33.93 -27.78
N ILE A 499 -28.93 -32.70 -27.34
CA ILE A 499 -28.52 -31.46 -28.02
C ILE A 499 -27.58 -30.70 -27.08
N THR A 500 -26.32 -30.54 -27.47
CA THR A 500 -25.35 -29.76 -26.67
C THR A 500 -25.28 -28.34 -27.20
N ILE A 501 -25.48 -27.37 -26.30
CA ILE A 501 -25.42 -25.94 -26.58
C ILE A 501 -24.25 -25.30 -25.84
N ARG A 502 -23.57 -24.38 -26.53
CA ARG A 502 -22.61 -23.46 -25.94
C ARG A 502 -23.34 -22.19 -25.54
N LEU A 503 -23.16 -21.75 -24.30
CA LEU A 503 -23.81 -20.55 -23.75
C LEU A 503 -22.87 -19.33 -23.88
N PHE A 504 -23.46 -18.14 -23.97
CA PHE A 504 -22.73 -16.88 -24.13
C PHE A 504 -22.98 -15.92 -22.96
N PRO A 505 -22.44 -16.20 -21.75
CA PRO A 505 -22.69 -15.39 -20.56
C PRO A 505 -22.15 -13.95 -20.69
N GLU A 506 -21.10 -13.73 -21.49
CA GLU A 506 -20.57 -12.39 -21.77
C GLU A 506 -21.52 -11.54 -22.64
N ALA A 507 -22.30 -12.18 -23.51
CA ALA A 507 -23.16 -11.50 -24.47
C ALA A 507 -24.59 -11.28 -23.95
N ALA A 508 -25.12 -12.24 -23.18
CA ALA A 508 -26.47 -12.20 -22.62
C ALA A 508 -26.49 -12.79 -21.18
N PRO A 509 -25.93 -12.06 -20.19
CA PRO A 509 -25.75 -12.59 -18.84
C PRO A 509 -27.06 -12.96 -18.15
N LYS A 510 -28.13 -12.16 -18.28
CA LYS A 510 -29.43 -12.45 -17.63
C LYS A 510 -30.13 -13.62 -18.29
N ALA A 511 -30.11 -13.71 -19.63
CA ALA A 511 -30.70 -14.83 -20.34
C ALA A 511 -30.02 -16.17 -20.00
N VAL A 512 -28.68 -16.17 -19.91
CA VAL A 512 -27.92 -17.37 -19.51
C VAL A 512 -28.15 -17.71 -18.04
N GLU A 513 -28.20 -16.73 -17.13
CA GLU A 513 -28.52 -16.97 -15.71
C GLU A 513 -29.91 -17.59 -15.55
N ASN A 514 -30.91 -17.06 -16.26
CA ASN A 514 -32.28 -17.54 -16.27
C ASN A 514 -32.34 -19.00 -16.76
N PHE A 515 -31.76 -19.29 -17.93
CA PHE A 515 -31.75 -20.63 -18.51
C PHE A 515 -31.03 -21.65 -17.61
N VAL A 516 -29.83 -21.33 -17.12
CA VAL A 516 -29.03 -22.24 -16.29
C VAL A 516 -29.72 -22.54 -14.97
N THR A 517 -30.34 -21.54 -14.36
CA THR A 517 -31.03 -21.70 -13.08
C THR A 517 -32.30 -22.54 -13.25
N HIS A 518 -33.10 -22.28 -14.29
CA HIS A 518 -34.24 -23.14 -14.63
C HIS A 518 -33.82 -24.58 -14.92
N ALA A 519 -32.72 -24.79 -15.66
CA ALA A 519 -32.17 -26.11 -15.92
C ALA A 519 -31.76 -26.85 -14.63
N LYS A 520 -31.02 -26.18 -13.72
CA LYS A 520 -30.60 -26.75 -12.43
C LYS A 520 -31.79 -27.06 -11.50
N ASN A 521 -32.83 -26.23 -11.54
CA ASN A 521 -34.05 -26.43 -10.76
C ASN A 521 -34.97 -27.51 -11.36
N GLY A 522 -34.62 -28.09 -12.51
CA GLY A 522 -35.45 -29.07 -13.21
C GLY A 522 -36.73 -28.49 -13.80
N TYR A 523 -36.80 -27.16 -13.99
CA TYR A 523 -37.98 -26.48 -14.52
C TYR A 523 -38.34 -26.93 -15.93
N TYR A 524 -37.32 -27.24 -16.75
CA TYR A 524 -37.50 -27.71 -18.12
C TYR A 524 -37.81 -29.21 -18.24
N ASN A 525 -37.84 -29.96 -17.13
CA ASN A 525 -38.09 -31.40 -17.18
C ASN A 525 -39.54 -31.66 -17.62
N ASP A 526 -39.71 -32.59 -18.55
CA ASP A 526 -40.95 -32.99 -19.21
C ASP A 526 -41.65 -31.90 -20.06
N ILE A 527 -41.01 -30.74 -20.29
CA ILE A 527 -41.54 -29.69 -21.15
C ILE A 527 -41.48 -30.11 -22.62
N ILE A 528 -42.59 -29.89 -23.35
CA ILE A 528 -42.72 -30.23 -24.76
C ILE A 528 -42.20 -29.14 -25.71
N PHE A 529 -41.73 -29.56 -26.88
CA PHE A 529 -41.62 -28.69 -28.04
C PHE A 529 -43.02 -28.41 -28.61
N HIS A 530 -43.62 -27.31 -28.21
CA HIS A 530 -45.00 -26.97 -28.56
C HIS A 530 -45.15 -26.31 -29.94
N ARG A 531 -44.04 -25.82 -30.52
CA ARG A 531 -44.03 -25.16 -31.83
C ARG A 531 -42.80 -25.55 -32.65
N ILE A 532 -43.02 -26.13 -33.82
CA ILE A 532 -42.01 -26.58 -34.77
C ILE A 532 -42.37 -26.10 -36.18
N ILE A 533 -41.46 -25.34 -36.80
CA ILE A 533 -41.63 -24.83 -38.15
C ILE A 533 -40.43 -25.25 -38.99
N ARG A 534 -40.69 -26.04 -40.03
CA ARG A 534 -39.67 -26.53 -40.97
C ARG A 534 -38.97 -25.38 -41.69
N LYS A 535 -37.65 -25.50 -41.81
CA LYS A 535 -36.70 -24.52 -42.32
C LYS A 535 -36.76 -23.18 -41.61
N PHE A 536 -37.09 -23.19 -40.32
CA PHE A 536 -37.14 -21.99 -39.51
C PHE A 536 -36.59 -22.22 -38.09
N MET A 537 -37.37 -22.85 -37.21
CA MET A 537 -36.99 -23.03 -35.80
C MET A 537 -37.83 -24.08 -35.07
N ILE A 538 -37.29 -24.57 -33.95
CA ILE A 538 -37.96 -25.41 -32.96
C ILE A 538 -38.05 -24.64 -31.63
N GLN A 539 -39.23 -24.55 -31.02
CA GLN A 539 -39.49 -23.75 -29.82
C GLN A 539 -40.02 -24.61 -28.68
N THR A 540 -39.56 -24.28 -27.46
CA THR A 540 -39.84 -25.00 -26.22
C THR A 540 -39.78 -24.05 -25.01
N GLY A 541 -39.87 -24.58 -23.80
CA GLY A 541 -39.70 -23.83 -22.55
C GLY A 541 -40.99 -23.22 -21.99
N ASP A 542 -42.15 -23.67 -22.46
CA ASP A 542 -43.47 -23.33 -21.91
C ASP A 542 -44.05 -24.52 -21.13
N PRO A 543 -44.25 -24.41 -19.79
CA PRO A 543 -44.88 -25.47 -19.00
C PRO A 543 -46.31 -25.84 -19.41
N MET A 544 -47.07 -24.90 -19.99
CA MET A 544 -48.45 -25.16 -20.44
C MET A 544 -48.49 -25.82 -21.82
N GLY A 545 -47.43 -25.68 -22.61
CA GLY A 545 -47.30 -26.28 -23.93
C GLY A 545 -48.25 -25.73 -25.00
N ASP A 546 -48.71 -24.48 -24.82
CA ASP A 546 -49.61 -23.76 -25.72
C ASP A 546 -49.03 -22.45 -26.27
N GLY A 547 -47.84 -22.06 -25.81
CA GLY A 547 -47.09 -20.87 -26.21
C GLY A 547 -47.38 -19.64 -25.37
N THR A 548 -48.29 -19.70 -24.39
CA THR A 548 -48.70 -18.54 -23.57
C THR A 548 -48.11 -18.51 -22.17
N GLY A 549 -47.55 -19.63 -21.70
CA GLY A 549 -47.00 -19.76 -20.35
C GLY A 549 -45.48 -19.60 -20.28
N GLY A 550 -44.97 -19.62 -19.05
CA GLY A 550 -43.53 -19.54 -18.77
C GLY A 550 -43.11 -18.24 -18.11
N GLU A 551 -42.50 -18.34 -16.93
CA GLU A 551 -42.02 -17.20 -16.16
C GLU A 551 -40.51 -17.31 -15.97
N SER A 552 -39.83 -16.16 -15.88
CA SER A 552 -38.42 -16.15 -15.53
C SER A 552 -38.18 -16.58 -14.08
N ILE A 553 -36.92 -16.85 -13.73
CA ILE A 553 -36.52 -17.17 -12.35
C ILE A 553 -36.82 -16.04 -11.34
N TRP A 554 -37.12 -14.84 -11.82
CA TRP A 554 -37.46 -13.68 -11.00
C TRP A 554 -38.97 -13.47 -10.83
N GLY A 555 -39.82 -14.33 -11.40
CA GLY A 555 -41.28 -14.23 -11.32
C GLY A 555 -41.87 -13.04 -12.08
N LYS A 556 -41.11 -12.47 -13.03
CA LYS A 556 -41.53 -11.38 -13.92
C LYS A 556 -40.76 -11.43 -15.24
N GLU A 557 -41.25 -10.76 -16.27
CA GLU A 557 -40.52 -10.60 -17.53
C GLU A 557 -39.21 -9.80 -17.34
N PHE A 558 -38.21 -10.05 -18.20
CA PHE A 558 -36.93 -9.34 -18.19
C PHE A 558 -36.52 -8.78 -19.56
N GLU A 559 -35.63 -7.78 -19.52
CA GLU A 559 -35.17 -6.99 -20.66
C GLU A 559 -34.41 -7.80 -21.72
N ASP A 560 -34.40 -7.29 -22.96
CA ASP A 560 -33.64 -7.88 -24.07
C ASP A 560 -32.15 -7.52 -23.98
N GLU A 561 -31.27 -8.47 -24.29
CA GLU A 561 -29.81 -8.30 -24.27
C GLU A 561 -29.25 -8.45 -25.70
N PHE A 562 -29.19 -7.34 -26.44
CA PHE A 562 -28.63 -7.32 -27.79
C PHE A 562 -27.12 -7.11 -27.77
N SER A 563 -26.38 -7.94 -28.51
CA SER A 563 -24.92 -7.92 -28.58
C SER A 563 -24.43 -7.91 -30.04
N THR A 564 -23.13 -8.10 -30.25
CA THR A 564 -22.55 -8.25 -31.59
C THR A 564 -22.95 -9.55 -32.31
N LEU A 565 -23.66 -10.46 -31.61
CA LEU A 565 -24.13 -11.72 -32.16
C LEU A 565 -25.35 -11.51 -33.08
N LYS A 566 -25.42 -12.33 -34.14
CA LYS A 566 -26.49 -12.29 -35.14
C LYS A 566 -26.98 -13.70 -35.48
N HIS A 567 -28.20 -13.81 -36.01
CA HIS A 567 -28.79 -15.04 -36.55
C HIS A 567 -28.28 -15.33 -37.97
N ASP A 568 -26.95 -15.18 -38.15
CA ASP A 568 -26.23 -15.34 -39.41
C ASP A 568 -25.98 -16.81 -39.79
N LYS A 569 -26.16 -17.71 -38.82
CA LYS A 569 -25.90 -19.14 -38.90
C LYS A 569 -27.07 -19.94 -38.30
N PRO A 570 -27.36 -21.13 -38.83
CA PRO A 570 -28.32 -22.04 -38.21
C PRO A 570 -27.84 -22.48 -36.82
N TYR A 571 -28.76 -23.08 -36.06
CA TYR A 571 -28.55 -23.60 -34.71
C TYR A 571 -28.28 -22.55 -33.63
N THR A 572 -28.70 -21.32 -33.88
CA THR A 572 -28.60 -20.24 -32.90
C THR A 572 -29.74 -20.39 -31.89
N VAL A 573 -29.43 -20.26 -30.60
CA VAL A 573 -30.38 -20.40 -29.50
C VAL A 573 -30.72 -19.02 -28.95
N SER A 574 -32.01 -18.69 -28.97
CA SER A 574 -32.51 -17.35 -28.65
C SER A 574 -33.77 -17.41 -27.80
N MET A 575 -34.00 -16.37 -26.98
CA MET A 575 -35.21 -16.24 -26.16
C MET A 575 -36.45 -16.00 -27.03
N ALA A 576 -37.56 -16.66 -26.69
CA ALA A 576 -38.86 -16.37 -27.28
C ALA A 576 -39.56 -15.29 -26.44
N ASN A 577 -39.88 -14.15 -27.06
CA ASN A 577 -40.55 -13.01 -26.43
C ASN A 577 -41.83 -12.65 -27.22
N ALA A 578 -42.80 -12.04 -26.54
CA ALA A 578 -44.06 -11.55 -27.10
C ALA A 578 -44.01 -10.06 -27.49
N GLY A 579 -42.84 -9.43 -27.32
CA GLY A 579 -42.55 -8.04 -27.62
C GLY A 579 -41.20 -7.63 -27.02
N PRO A 580 -40.79 -6.37 -27.19
CA PRO A 580 -39.56 -5.87 -26.57
C PRO A 580 -39.60 -6.01 -25.04
N ASN A 581 -38.53 -6.54 -24.46
CA ASN A 581 -38.32 -6.71 -23.02
C ASN A 581 -39.30 -7.65 -22.30
N SER A 582 -39.88 -8.62 -23.02
CA SER A 582 -40.84 -9.59 -22.46
C SER A 582 -40.25 -11.01 -22.34
N ASN A 583 -38.97 -11.14 -21.97
CA ASN A 583 -38.33 -12.46 -21.88
C ASN A 583 -38.84 -13.23 -20.65
N GLY A 584 -39.23 -14.50 -20.85
CA GLY A 584 -39.70 -15.42 -19.81
C GLY A 584 -38.81 -16.66 -19.69
N SER A 585 -39.39 -17.85 -19.78
CA SER A 585 -38.67 -19.14 -19.81
C SER A 585 -38.53 -19.77 -21.20
N GLN A 586 -39.33 -19.31 -22.17
CA GLN A 586 -39.39 -19.90 -23.50
C GLN A 586 -38.17 -19.53 -24.36
N PHE A 587 -37.71 -20.49 -25.16
CA PHE A 587 -36.60 -20.28 -26.10
C PHE A 587 -36.78 -21.13 -27.36
N PHE A 588 -36.05 -20.78 -28.41
CA PHE A 588 -36.05 -21.52 -29.67
C PHE A 588 -34.64 -21.74 -30.21
N ILE A 589 -34.51 -22.78 -31.03
CA ILE A 589 -33.29 -23.11 -31.78
C ILE A 589 -33.61 -22.96 -33.26
N THR A 590 -32.85 -22.12 -33.97
CA THR A 590 -33.04 -21.93 -35.41
C THR A 590 -32.46 -23.10 -36.21
N THR A 591 -33.08 -23.46 -37.33
CA THR A 591 -32.56 -24.49 -38.26
C THR A 591 -31.99 -23.87 -39.54
N GLU A 592 -32.34 -22.61 -39.81
CA GLU A 592 -31.88 -21.82 -40.95
C GLU A 592 -31.36 -20.44 -40.50
N LYS A 593 -30.81 -19.67 -41.45
CA LYS A 593 -30.39 -18.28 -41.22
C LYS A 593 -31.62 -17.38 -41.13
N THR A 594 -31.74 -16.62 -40.04
CA THR A 594 -32.93 -15.82 -39.73
C THR A 594 -32.58 -14.37 -39.37
N PRO A 595 -31.90 -13.59 -40.24
CA PRO A 595 -31.38 -12.26 -39.91
C PRO A 595 -32.47 -11.23 -39.55
N TRP A 596 -33.74 -11.48 -39.89
CA TRP A 596 -34.87 -10.61 -39.50
C TRP A 596 -35.24 -10.69 -38.01
N LEU A 597 -34.65 -11.62 -37.27
CA LEU A 597 -34.76 -11.78 -35.81
C LEU A 597 -33.67 -11.01 -35.05
N ASP A 598 -32.66 -10.48 -35.75
CA ASP A 598 -31.59 -9.67 -35.16
C ASP A 598 -32.18 -8.42 -34.49
N ASN A 599 -31.70 -8.11 -33.29
CA ASN A 599 -32.20 -7.01 -32.43
C ASN A 599 -33.70 -7.11 -32.08
N LYS A 600 -34.30 -8.31 -32.19
CA LYS A 600 -35.65 -8.60 -31.69
C LYS A 600 -35.67 -9.70 -30.65
N HIS A 601 -34.78 -10.69 -30.77
CA HIS A 601 -34.65 -11.79 -29.84
C HIS A 601 -33.23 -11.87 -29.29
N THR A 602 -33.12 -12.05 -27.97
CA THR A 602 -31.84 -12.17 -27.25
C THR A 602 -31.16 -13.50 -27.60
N ILE A 603 -29.98 -13.44 -28.22
CA ILE A 603 -29.14 -14.62 -28.52
C ILE A 603 -28.30 -14.94 -27.28
N PHE A 604 -28.51 -16.12 -26.70
CA PHE A 604 -27.80 -16.54 -25.49
C PHE A 604 -26.99 -17.84 -25.64
N GLY A 605 -27.09 -18.52 -26.79
CA GLY A 605 -26.29 -19.70 -27.06
C GLY A 605 -26.32 -20.17 -28.52
N ARG A 606 -25.61 -21.29 -28.77
CA ARG A 606 -25.57 -21.96 -30.09
C ARG A 606 -25.39 -23.46 -29.91
N ALA A 607 -26.15 -24.28 -30.64
CA ALA A 607 -25.95 -25.72 -30.62
C ALA A 607 -24.65 -26.11 -31.34
N ILE A 608 -23.86 -26.96 -30.70
CA ILE A 608 -22.55 -27.41 -31.16
C ILE A 608 -22.51 -28.90 -31.47
N GLN A 609 -23.35 -29.71 -30.82
CA GLN A 609 -23.50 -31.15 -31.04
C GLN A 609 -24.99 -31.54 -30.98
N GLY A 610 -25.35 -32.67 -31.60
CA GLY A 610 -26.75 -33.10 -31.72
C GLY A 610 -27.53 -32.36 -32.80
N LEU A 611 -26.85 -31.87 -33.84
CA LEU A 611 -27.47 -31.12 -34.95
C LEU A 611 -28.42 -32.02 -35.77
N ASP A 612 -28.09 -33.29 -35.89
CA ASP A 612 -28.94 -34.34 -36.45
C ASP A 612 -30.24 -34.52 -35.65
N VAL A 613 -30.18 -34.40 -34.33
CA VAL A 613 -31.36 -34.43 -33.44
C VAL A 613 -32.25 -33.21 -33.69
N VAL A 614 -31.68 -32.00 -33.79
CA VAL A 614 -32.43 -30.78 -34.13
C VAL A 614 -33.16 -30.93 -35.47
N HIS A 615 -32.49 -31.44 -36.50
CA HIS A 615 -33.09 -31.73 -37.81
C HIS A 615 -34.15 -32.83 -37.75
N LYS A 616 -33.96 -33.84 -36.91
CA LYS A 616 -34.94 -34.92 -36.73
C LYS A 616 -36.22 -34.40 -36.07
N ILE A 617 -36.09 -33.54 -35.07
CA ILE A 617 -37.20 -32.84 -34.39
C ILE A 617 -37.94 -31.94 -35.38
N GLU A 618 -37.21 -31.15 -36.17
CA GLU A 618 -37.77 -30.28 -37.21
C GLU A 618 -38.60 -31.04 -38.26
N ASN A 619 -38.15 -32.24 -38.67
CA ASN A 619 -38.79 -33.02 -39.72
C ASN A 619 -39.94 -33.91 -39.23
N THR A 620 -40.34 -33.82 -37.96
CA THR A 620 -41.51 -34.55 -37.44
C THR A 620 -42.82 -34.10 -38.11
N LYS A 621 -43.87 -34.90 -37.96
CA LYS A 621 -45.21 -34.55 -38.44
C LYS A 621 -45.84 -33.57 -37.44
N VAL A 622 -46.37 -32.48 -37.97
CA VAL A 622 -46.98 -31.40 -37.17
C VAL A 622 -48.40 -31.15 -37.66
N TYR A 623 -49.30 -30.91 -36.72
CA TYR A 623 -50.63 -30.36 -36.99
C TYR A 623 -50.61 -28.86 -36.68
N LYS A 624 -50.84 -28.03 -37.70
CA LYS A 624 -50.54 -26.58 -37.72
C LYS A 624 -49.04 -26.34 -37.49
N GLU A 625 -48.63 -26.19 -36.24
CA GLU A 625 -47.24 -25.98 -35.85
C GLU A 625 -46.85 -26.84 -34.62
N LYS A 626 -47.78 -27.65 -34.09
CA LYS A 626 -47.55 -28.51 -32.92
C LYS A 626 -47.29 -29.96 -33.39
N PRO A 627 -46.27 -30.66 -32.86
CA PRO A 627 -46.01 -32.05 -33.18
C PRO A 627 -47.21 -32.96 -32.91
N GLU A 628 -47.47 -33.93 -33.79
CA GLU A 628 -48.50 -34.96 -33.57
C GLU A 628 -48.09 -35.92 -32.43
N GLU A 629 -46.79 -36.18 -32.31
CA GLU A 629 -46.20 -36.92 -31.20
C GLU A 629 -45.38 -35.97 -30.32
N ASP A 630 -45.66 -35.96 -29.02
CA ASP A 630 -44.99 -35.07 -28.09
C ASP A 630 -43.48 -35.36 -28.00
N ILE A 631 -42.68 -34.35 -28.30
CA ILE A 631 -41.22 -34.36 -28.10
C ILE A 631 -40.94 -33.58 -26.82
N LYS A 632 -40.27 -34.21 -25.85
CA LYS A 632 -40.06 -33.65 -24.50
C LYS A 632 -38.59 -33.49 -24.19
N ILE A 633 -38.29 -32.50 -23.35
CA ILE A 633 -37.01 -32.39 -22.64
C ILE A 633 -37.09 -33.31 -21.42
N ILE A 634 -36.18 -34.27 -21.30
CA ILE A 634 -36.08 -35.16 -20.14
C ILE A 634 -35.46 -34.39 -18.98
N ASN A 635 -34.29 -33.80 -19.22
CA ASN A 635 -33.60 -32.90 -18.31
C ASN A 635 -32.54 -32.09 -19.07
N ILE A 636 -31.92 -31.11 -18.39
CA ILE A 636 -30.82 -30.33 -18.92
C ILE A 636 -29.63 -30.41 -17.97
N SER A 637 -28.51 -30.91 -18.46
CA SER A 637 -27.25 -31.01 -17.73
C SER A 637 -26.38 -29.78 -18.03
N VAL A 638 -26.07 -28.97 -17.01
CA VAL A 638 -25.24 -27.75 -17.18
C VAL A 638 -23.79 -28.04 -16.79
N THR A 639 -22.82 -27.64 -17.62
CA THR A 639 -21.38 -27.88 -17.44
C THR A 639 -20.57 -26.59 -17.32
#